data_AF-A0AAJ1TS53-F1
#
_entry.id   AF-A0AAJ1TS53-F1
#
_cell.length_a   1.000
_cell.length_b   1.000
_cell.length_c   1.000
_cell.angle_alpha   90.00
_cell.angle_beta   90.00
_cell.angle_gamma   90.00
#
_symmetry.space_group_name_H-M   'P 1'
#
loop_
_entity.id
_entity.type
_entity.pdbx_description
1 polymer ?
#
loop_
_entity_poly.entity_id
_entity_poly.type
_entity_poly.pdbx_seq_one_letter_code
_entity_poly.pdbx_strand_id
1 'polypeptide(L)'
;MSAIDLFGLTLAFVGTMPPPRPPRPRPDRATWAAALLFGGVCLGTVGPMITIWSFHRPYAEAKARCIADGGRILYAALDGSGPYRCARPLGTADTGAQPPLRPY
;
A
#
# COMPACT_ATOMS: atom_id res chain seq x y z
N MET A 1 -72.91 8.00 -1.58
CA MET A 1 -71.49 7.67 -1.83
C MET A 1 -71.32 7.46 -3.32
N SER A 2 -70.59 8.34 -4.00
CA SER A 2 -70.48 8.35 -5.46
C SER A 2 -69.38 7.39 -5.89
N ALA A 3 -69.58 6.63 -6.98
CA ALA A 3 -68.57 5.71 -7.53
C ALA A 3 -67.22 6.41 -7.81
N ILE A 4 -67.26 7.72 -8.04
CA ILE A 4 -66.11 8.58 -8.27
C ILE A 4 -65.21 8.68 -7.03
N ASP A 5 -65.77 8.65 -5.82
CA ASP A 5 -64.96 8.63 -4.58
C ASP A 5 -64.18 7.32 -4.46
N LEU A 6 -64.79 6.21 -4.87
CA LEU A 6 -64.15 4.89 -4.84
C LEU A 6 -63.01 4.79 -5.87
N PHE A 7 -63.21 5.37 -7.06
CA PHE A 7 -62.19 5.44 -8.11
C PHE A 7 -61.03 6.38 -7.72
N GLY A 8 -61.32 7.55 -7.14
CA GLY A 8 -60.30 8.48 -6.66
C GLY A 8 -59.43 7.85 -5.58
N LEU A 9 -60.04 7.09 -4.67
CA LEU A 9 -59.33 6.44 -3.58
C LEU A 9 -58.47 5.26 -4.06
N THR A 10 -58.94 4.45 -5.01
CA THR A 10 -58.14 3.36 -5.60
C THR A 10 -56.96 3.88 -6.45
N LEU A 11 -57.16 4.93 -7.25
CA LEU A 11 -56.11 5.56 -8.03
C LEU A 11 -55.03 6.22 -7.16
N ALA A 12 -55.41 6.81 -6.02
CA ALA A 12 -54.47 7.38 -5.07
C ALA A 12 -53.50 6.33 -4.51
N PHE A 13 -53.97 5.10 -4.28
CA PHE A 13 -53.10 4.01 -3.80
C PHE A 13 -52.22 3.41 -4.91
N VAL A 14 -52.73 3.28 -6.13
CA VAL A 14 -51.95 2.74 -7.27
C VAL A 14 -50.78 3.67 -7.65
N GLY A 15 -50.95 4.99 -7.55
CA GLY A 15 -49.87 5.96 -7.81
C GLY A 15 -48.77 5.99 -6.74
N THR A 16 -49.04 5.46 -5.54
CA THR A 16 -48.08 5.42 -4.42
C THR A 16 -47.33 4.09 -4.30
N MET A 17 -47.59 3.14 -5.20
CA MET A 17 -46.98 1.82 -5.13
C MET A 17 -45.47 1.97 -5.45
N PRO A 18 -44.57 1.74 -4.48
CA PRO A 18 -43.15 1.94 -4.69
C PRO A 18 -42.68 0.99 -5.81
N PRO A 19 -41.83 1.45 -6.73
CA PRO A 19 -41.37 0.64 -7.85
C PRO A 19 -40.75 -0.67 -7.32
N PRO A 20 -40.95 -1.80 -8.01
CA PRO A 20 -40.37 -3.07 -7.59
C PRO A 20 -38.87 -2.89 -7.41
N ARG A 21 -38.37 -3.25 -6.22
CA ARG A 21 -36.94 -3.11 -5.92
C ARG A 21 -36.15 -3.95 -6.93
N PRO A 22 -35.05 -3.40 -7.49
CA PRO A 22 -34.19 -4.19 -8.36
C PRO A 22 -33.68 -5.42 -7.59
N PRO A 23 -33.55 -6.58 -8.25
CA PRO A 23 -32.99 -7.77 -7.62
C PRO A 23 -31.58 -7.43 -7.11
N ARG A 24 -31.30 -7.78 -5.85
CA ARG A 24 -29.94 -7.58 -5.31
C ARG A 24 -28.95 -8.38 -6.16
N PRO A 25 -27.84 -7.77 -6.59
CA PRO A 25 -26.80 -8.50 -7.29
C PRO A 25 -26.34 -9.65 -6.40
N ARG A 26 -26.39 -10.86 -6.93
CA ARG A 26 -25.90 -12.05 -6.22
C ARG A 26 -24.38 -11.93 -6.14
N PRO A 27 -23.78 -12.05 -4.94
CA PRO A 27 -22.33 -11.95 -4.82
C PRO A 27 -21.68 -13.08 -5.61
N ASP A 28 -20.92 -12.73 -6.65
CA ASP A 28 -20.17 -13.69 -7.46
C ASP A 28 -18.89 -14.09 -6.73
N ARG A 29 -19.01 -15.16 -5.94
CA ARG A 29 -17.90 -15.73 -5.18
C ARG A 29 -16.79 -16.25 -6.10
N ALA A 30 -17.12 -16.64 -7.34
CA ALA A 30 -16.12 -17.14 -8.28
C ALA A 30 -15.24 -16.00 -8.80
N THR A 31 -15.81 -14.82 -9.08
CA THR A 31 -15.01 -13.64 -9.44
C THR A 31 -14.08 -13.22 -8.31
N TRP A 32 -14.57 -13.22 -7.07
CA TRP A 32 -13.76 -12.89 -5.89
C TRP A 32 -12.64 -13.90 -5.66
N ALA A 33 -12.92 -15.20 -5.81
CA ALA A 33 -11.91 -16.25 -5.71
C ALA A 33 -10.83 -16.08 -6.79
N ALA A 34 -11.23 -15.82 -8.04
CA ALA A 34 -10.29 -15.55 -9.13
C ALA A 34 -9.44 -14.30 -8.86
N ALA A 35 -10.04 -13.20 -8.40
CA ALA A 35 -9.32 -11.97 -8.09
C ALA A 35 -8.28 -12.16 -6.98
N LEU A 36 -8.60 -12.93 -5.93
CA LEU A 36 -7.67 -13.25 -4.85
C LEU A 36 -6.52 -14.13 -5.32
N LEU A 37 -6.80 -15.14 -6.16
CA LEU A 37 -5.76 -16.01 -6.72
C LEU A 37 -4.83 -15.23 -7.64
N PHE A 38 -5.36 -14.47 -8.59
CA PHE A 38 -4.55 -13.65 -9.50
C PHE A 38 -3.78 -12.57 -8.77
N GLY A 39 -4.43 -11.85 -7.85
CA GLY A 39 -3.78 -10.85 -7.01
C GLY A 39 -2.65 -11.45 -6.17
N GLY A 40 -2.90 -12.58 -5.52
CA GLY A 40 -1.90 -13.29 -4.71
C GLY A 40 -0.70 -13.79 -5.51
N VAL A 41 -0.94 -14.40 -6.68
CA VAL A 41 0.15 -14.86 -7.57
C VAL A 41 0.95 -13.68 -8.12
N CYS A 42 0.30 -12.59 -8.50
CA CYS A 42 0.97 -11.38 -8.97
C CYS A 42 1.81 -10.76 -7.85
N LEU A 43 1.28 -10.66 -6.63
CA LEU A 43 2.02 -10.12 -5.49
C LEU A 43 3.18 -11.05 -5.09
N GLY A 44 3.00 -12.36 -5.17
CA GLY A 44 4.04 -13.35 -4.86
C GLY A 44 5.18 -13.37 -5.87
N THR A 45 4.91 -13.08 -7.15
CA THR A 45 5.92 -13.08 -8.21
C THR A 45 6.56 -11.70 -8.41
N VAL A 46 5.76 -10.64 -8.45
CA VAL A 46 6.22 -9.26 -8.70
C VAL A 46 6.69 -8.59 -7.41
N GLY A 47 6.09 -8.92 -6.26
CA GLY A 47 6.46 -8.36 -4.96
C GLY A 47 7.95 -8.49 -4.64
N PRO A 48 8.55 -9.69 -4.72
CA PRO A 48 9.99 -9.88 -4.53
C PRO A 48 10.84 -9.07 -5.51
N MET A 49 10.41 -8.98 -6.77
CA MET A 49 11.12 -8.19 -7.77
C MET A 49 11.09 -6.70 -7.40
N ILE A 50 9.95 -6.15 -6.98
CA ILE A 50 9.85 -4.75 -6.54
C ILE A 50 10.67 -4.51 -5.27
N THR A 51 10.60 -5.40 -4.28
CA THR A 51 11.31 -5.21 -3.00
C THR A 51 12.83 -5.29 -3.20
N ILE A 52 13.33 -6.27 -3.95
CA ILE A 52 14.75 -6.39 -4.25
C ILE A 52 15.23 -5.13 -4.98
N TRP A 53 14.53 -4.68 -6.02
CA TRP A 53 14.95 -3.48 -6.74
C TRP A 53 14.90 -2.22 -5.88
N SER A 54 13.90 -2.09 -5.00
CA SER A 54 13.72 -0.91 -4.13
C SER A 54 14.75 -0.81 -3.02
N PHE A 55 15.22 -1.93 -2.46
CA PHE A 55 16.23 -1.93 -1.40
C PHE A 55 17.66 -2.05 -1.92
N HIS A 56 17.88 -2.74 -3.05
CA HIS A 56 19.22 -3.01 -3.57
C HIS A 56 19.82 -1.80 -4.31
N ARG A 57 19.01 -1.00 -5.01
CA ARG A 57 19.45 0.28 -5.61
C ARG A 57 20.00 1.28 -4.58
N PRO A 58 19.24 1.67 -3.54
CA PRO A 58 19.75 2.62 -2.55
C PRO A 58 20.93 2.05 -1.76
N TYR A 59 20.98 0.73 -1.54
CA TYR A 59 22.14 0.07 -0.96
C TYR A 59 23.38 0.21 -1.85
N ALA A 60 23.27 -0.08 -3.16
CA ALA A 60 24.40 0.00 -4.09
C ALA A 60 24.95 1.43 -4.20
N GLU A 61 24.07 2.43 -4.27
CA GLU A 61 24.46 3.84 -4.33
C GLU A 61 25.10 4.33 -3.02
N ALA A 62 24.52 3.99 -1.85
CA ALA A 62 25.09 4.33 -0.55
C ALA A 62 26.43 3.63 -0.29
N LYS A 63 26.57 2.39 -0.75
CA LYS A 63 27.81 1.62 -0.69
C LYS A 63 28.90 2.23 -1.55
N ALA A 64 28.58 2.59 -2.78
CA ALA A 64 29.53 3.23 -3.69
C ALA A 64 30.08 4.54 -3.10
N ARG A 65 29.20 5.36 -2.50
CA ARG A 65 29.60 6.61 -1.82
C ARG A 65 30.51 6.35 -0.62
N CYS A 66 30.14 5.41 0.25
CA CYS A 66 30.95 5.07 1.43
C CYS A 66 32.36 4.58 1.05
N ILE A 67 32.49 3.76 -0.01
CA ILE A 67 33.79 3.28 -0.50
C ILE A 67 34.60 4.42 -1.14
N ALA A 68 33.95 5.28 -1.94
CA ALA A 68 34.59 6.46 -2.53
C ALA A 68 35.13 7.42 -1.46
N ASP A 69 34.41 7.53 -0.33
CA ASP A 69 34.78 8.33 0.83
C ASP A 69 35.86 7.68 1.74
N GLY A 70 36.45 6.56 1.30
CA GLY A 70 37.47 5.79 2.01
C GLY A 70 36.95 5.03 3.24
N GLY A 71 35.63 4.89 3.38
CA GLY A 71 34.98 4.22 4.47
C GLY A 71 34.74 2.72 4.23
N ARG A 72 34.44 2.01 5.32
CA ARG A 72 33.95 0.62 5.31
C ARG A 72 32.51 0.58 5.79
N ILE A 73 31.70 -0.28 5.16
CA ILE A 73 30.31 -0.50 5.58
C ILE A 73 30.29 -1.44 6.77
N LEU A 74 29.63 -1.02 7.84
CA LEU A 74 29.28 -1.85 8.98
C LEU A 74 27.78 -2.19 8.90
N TYR A 75 27.48 -3.48 8.96
CA TYR A 75 26.11 -3.98 9.11
C TYR A 75 25.78 -3.94 10.61
N ALA A 76 24.74 -3.19 10.98
CA ALA A 76 24.41 -2.95 12.38
C ALA A 76 23.84 -4.18 13.11
N ALA A 77 23.51 -5.26 12.39
CA ALA A 77 23.00 -6.49 12.98
C ALA A 77 23.51 -7.73 12.24
N LEU A 78 23.71 -8.83 12.99
CA LEU A 78 24.21 -10.12 12.48
C LEU A 78 23.21 -10.82 11.53
N ASP A 79 21.94 -10.42 11.55
CA ASP A 79 20.87 -10.89 10.66
C ASP A 79 20.74 -10.02 9.38
N GLY A 80 21.59 -9.00 9.23
CA GLY A 80 21.53 -8.04 8.12
C GLY A 80 20.38 -7.03 8.23
N SER A 81 19.61 -7.02 9.33
CA SER A 81 18.48 -6.11 9.54
C SER A 81 18.91 -4.91 10.38
N GLY A 82 19.05 -3.74 9.75
CA GLY A 82 19.40 -2.51 10.46
C GLY A 82 19.98 -1.44 9.56
N PRO A 83 20.00 -0.17 10.01
CA PRO A 83 20.57 0.92 9.23
C PRO A 83 22.06 0.67 8.99
N TYR A 84 22.46 0.62 7.71
CA TYR A 84 23.85 0.54 7.30
C TYR A 84 24.61 1.78 7.76
N ARG A 85 25.78 1.60 8.38
CA ARG A 85 26.63 2.70 8.84
C ARG A 85 27.94 2.67 8.05
N CYS A 86 28.36 3.83 7.55
CA CYS A 86 29.69 3.98 6.98
C CYS A 86 30.66 4.33 8.12
N ALA A 87 31.64 3.47 8.38
CA ALA A 87 32.72 3.75 9.31
C ALA A 87 33.97 4.15 8.54
N ARG A 88 34.47 5.36 8.78
CA ARG A 88 35.76 5.81 8.27
C ARG A 88 36.86 5.38 9.27
N PRO A 89 37.99 4.77 8.83
CA PRO A 89 39.10 4.52 9.73
C PRO A 89 39.62 5.86 10.27
N LEU A 90 39.70 5.96 11.60
CA LEU A 90 40.10 7.15 12.34
C LEU A 90 41.57 7.49 12.05
N GLY A 91 41.78 8.29 11.00
CA GLY A 91 42.99 9.09 10.75
C GLY A 91 42.65 10.55 10.38
N THR A 92 41.36 10.91 10.48
CA THR A 92 40.79 12.26 10.36
C THR A 92 39.79 12.44 11.50
N ALA A 93 40.26 12.32 12.74
CA ALA A 93 39.47 12.64 13.92
C ALA A 93 39.61 14.13 14.23
N ASP A 94 38.61 14.93 13.85
CA ASP A 94 38.18 16.16 14.55
C ASP A 94 36.93 16.67 13.82
N THR A 95 35.79 17.04 14.39
CA THR A 95 35.32 17.28 15.76
C THR A 95 33.79 17.08 15.69
N GLY A 96 33.11 16.81 16.80
CA GLY A 96 31.66 16.54 16.84
C GLY A 96 30.78 17.49 16.02
N ALA A 97 30.32 17.04 14.86
CA ALA A 97 29.25 17.66 14.11
C ALA A 97 28.03 16.74 14.15
N GLN A 98 27.22 16.95 15.19
CA GLN A 98 25.84 16.47 15.26
C GLN A 98 25.09 16.98 14.02
N PRO A 99 24.47 16.12 13.18
CA PRO A 99 23.61 16.61 12.10
C PRO A 99 22.48 17.43 12.73
N PRO A 100 22.15 18.63 12.22
CA PRO A 100 21.09 19.43 12.81
C PRO A 100 19.79 18.64 12.76
N LEU A 101 19.20 18.45 13.95
CA LEU A 101 17.81 18.00 14.12
C LEU A 101 16.95 18.91 13.24
N ARG A 102 16.36 18.36 12.18
CA ARG A 102 15.31 19.07 11.44
C ARG A 102 14.10 19.21 12.37
N PRO A 103 13.65 20.43 12.68
CA PRO A 103 12.35 20.59 13.31
C PRO A 103 11.27 20.34 12.24
N TYR A 104 10.36 19.44 12.60
CA TYR A 104 9.03 19.13 12.02
C TYR A 104 8.79 19.47 10.54
#